data_AF-A0AAW6TM05-F1
#
_entry.id   AF-A0AAW6TM05-F1
#
_cell.length_a   1.000
_cell.length_b   1.000
_cell.length_c   1.000
_cell.angle_alpha   90.00
_cell.angle_beta   90.00
_cell.angle_gamma   90.00
#
_symmetry.space_group_name_H-M   'P 1'
#
loop_
_entity.id
_entity.type
_entity.pdbx_description
1 polymer ?
#
loop_
_entity_poly.entity_id
_entity_poly.type
_entity_poly.pdbx_seq_one_letter_code
_entity_poly.pdbx_strand_id
1 'polypeptide(L)' 'MTLISHRFKPPKKTENKKWETVKFLIEQGFYYQHIYENVEVKKSGIIVYENYVQYPENIKEAKEFVEKYKEQAQKVE' A
#
# COMPACT_ATOMS: atom_id res chain seq x y z
N MET A 1 5.56 -0.54 18.28
CA MET A 1 4.19 -0.08 17.95
C MET A 1 4.13 0.09 16.45
N THR A 2 3.22 -0.60 15.76
CA THR A 2 3.05 -0.42 14.31
C THR A 2 2.07 0.73 14.08
N LEU A 3 2.55 1.84 13.52
CA LEU A 3 1.69 2.96 13.15
C LEU A 3 1.05 2.64 11.80
N ILE A 4 -0.28 2.53 11.81
CA ILE A 4 -1.06 2.24 10.61
C ILE A 4 -1.99 3.43 10.35
N SER A 5 -2.14 3.79 9.07
CA SER A 5 -3.04 4.87 8.63
C SER A 5 -4.49 4.62 9.06
N HIS A 6 -5.26 5.68 9.34
CA HIS A 6 -6.69 5.53 9.70
C HIS A 6 -7.49 4.79 8.62
N ARG A 7 -7.03 4.85 7.36
CA ARG A 7 -7.72 4.23 6.21
C ARG A 7 -7.60 2.71 6.19
N PHE A 8 -6.78 2.15 7.06
CA PHE A 8 -6.75 0.71 7.28
C PHE A 8 -8.11 0.24 7.80
N LYS A 9 -8.73 -0.63 7.01
CA LYS A 9 -9.96 -1.32 7.39
C LYS A 9 -9.55 -2.73 7.83
N PRO A 10 -9.51 -3.01 9.15
CA PRO A 10 -9.11 -4.31 9.62
C PRO A 10 -10.10 -5.38 9.12
N PRO A 11 -9.62 -6.49 8.53
CA PRO A 11 -10.49 -7.58 8.13
C PRO A 11 -11.08 -8.28 9.36
N LYS A 12 -12.13 -9.09 9.16
CA LYS A 12 -12.74 -9.83 10.28
C LYS A 12 -11.70 -10.81 10.84
N LYS A 13 -11.78 -11.09 12.15
CA LYS A 13 -10.86 -12.04 12.82
C LYS A 13 -10.85 -13.43 12.18
N THR A 14 -11.96 -13.83 11.55
CA THR A 14 -12.11 -15.13 10.88
C THR A 14 -11.47 -15.18 9.49
N GLU A 15 -11.10 -14.04 8.91
CA GLU A 15 -10.53 -13.95 7.56
C GLU A 15 -9.00 -14.09 7.58
N ASN A 16 -8.50 -15.26 8.00
CA ASN A 16 -7.06 -15.52 8.13
C ASN A 16 -6.26 -15.16 6.87
N LYS A 17 -6.78 -15.51 5.69
CA LYS A 17 -6.11 -15.19 4.41
C LYS A 17 -5.94 -13.69 4.17
N LYS A 18 -6.90 -12.86 4.60
CA LYS A 18 -6.78 -11.40 4.48
C LYS A 18 -5.78 -10.86 5.49
N TRP A 19 -5.74 -11.42 6.70
CA TRP A 19 -4.71 -11.08 7.69
C TRP A 19 -3.30 -11.44 7.21
N GLU A 20 -3.14 -12.55 6.50
CA GLU A 20 -1.88 -12.90 5.84
C GLU A 20 -1.47 -11.85 4.80
N THR A 21 -2.41 -11.39 3.96
CA THR A 21 -2.17 -10.29 3.00
C THR A 21 -1.77 -9.00 3.71
N VAL A 22 -2.51 -8.60 4.75
CA VAL A 22 -2.22 -7.39 5.56
C VAL A 22 -0.82 -7.47 6.16
N LYS A 23 -0.47 -8.62 6.75
CA LYS A 23 0.84 -8.84 7.36
C LYS A 23 1.94 -8.72 6.32
N PHE A 24 1.77 -9.35 5.16
CA PHE A 24 2.73 -9.28 4.06
C PHE A 24 2.96 -7.83 3.59
N LEU A 25 1.89 -7.05 3.39
CA LEU A 25 1.99 -5.65 2.99
C LEU A 25 2.76 -4.81 4.02
N ILE A 26 2.47 -5.01 5.30
CA ILE A 26 3.16 -4.33 6.42
C ILE A 26 4.65 -4.70 6.46
N GLU A 27 4.98 -5.98 6.29
CA GLU A 27 6.37 -6.46 6.23
C GLU A 27 7.15 -5.88 5.03
N GLN A 28 6.45 -5.49 3.97
CA GLN A 28 7.03 -4.83 2.80
C GLN A 28 7.01 -3.29 2.89
N GLY A 29 6.66 -2.71 4.05
CA GLY A 29 6.68 -1.25 4.27
C GLY A 29 5.41 -0.52 3.84
N PHE A 30 4.30 -1.24 3.61
CA PHE A 30 3.02 -0.65 3.28
C PHE A 30 2.03 -0.71 4.45
N TYR A 31 1.85 0.44 5.11
CA TYR A 31 1.02 0.63 6.30
C TYR A 31 -0.32 1.32 5.98
N TYR A 32 -0.88 1.03 4.79
CA TYR A 32 -2.13 1.63 4.29
C TYR A 32 -2.06 3.17 4.12
N GLN A 33 -0.89 3.69 3.79
CA GLN A 33 -0.69 5.09 3.40
C GLN A 33 -1.36 5.43 2.05
N HIS A 34 -1.32 6.70 1.63
CA HIS A 34 -1.68 7.02 0.24
C HIS A 34 -0.63 6.42 -0.69
N ILE A 35 -1.10 5.60 -1.63
CA ILE A 35 -0.33 5.13 -2.77
C ILE A 35 -1.03 5.66 -4.02
N TYR A 36 -0.25 6.23 -4.94
CA TYR A 36 -0.75 6.88 -6.14
C TYR A 36 -0.41 6.04 -7.35
N GLU A 37 -1.40 5.82 -8.22
CA GLU A 37 -1.21 5.06 -9.45
C GLU A 37 -0.41 5.85 -10.47
N ASN A 38 -0.72 7.14 -10.59
CA ASN A 38 -0.11 8.03 -11.57
C ASN A 38 0.65 9.13 -10.83
N VAL A 39 1.95 9.19 -11.08
CA VAL A 39 2.82 10.26 -10.60
C VAL A 39 3.36 10.96 -11.85
N GLU A 40 2.76 12.10 -12.19
CA GLU A 40 3.15 12.87 -13.37
C GLU A 40 3.92 14.12 -12.97
N VAL A 41 5.10 14.32 -13.58
CA VAL A 41 5.88 15.54 -13.41
C VAL A 41 5.49 16.49 -14.55
N LYS A 42 4.72 17.53 -14.22
CA LYS A 42 4.39 18.57 -15.20
C LYS A 42 5.65 19.35 -15.57
N LYS A 43 5.69 19.90 -16.79
CA LYS A 43 6.81 20.71 -17.32
C LYS A 43 7.22 21.88 -16.40
N SER A 44 6.31 22.34 -15.53
CA SER A 44 6.58 23.36 -14.51
C SER A 44 7.30 22.86 -13.26
N GLY A 45 7.72 21.58 -13.21
CA GLY A 45 8.35 20.96 -12.02
C GLY A 45 7.36 20.54 -10.93
N ILE A 46 6.05 20.62 -11.19
CA ILE A 46 5.00 20.23 -10.25
C ILE A 46 4.77 18.73 -10.38
N ILE A 47 4.93 17.99 -9.27
CA ILE A 47 4.59 16.57 -9.19
C ILE A 47 3.10 16.47 -8.85
N VAL A 48 2.33 15.87 -9.75
CA VAL A 48 0.91 15.63 -9.58
C VAL A 48 0.70 14.16 -9.26
N TYR A 49 0.05 13.93 -8.13
CA TYR A 49 -0.27 12.61 -7.63
C TYR A 49 -1.76 12.35 -7.88
N GLU A 50 -2.08 11.50 -8.86
CA GLU A 50 -3.44 11.22 -9.30
C GLU A 50 -3.79 9.74 -9.15
N ASN A 51 -5.08 9.49 -8.89
CA ASN A 51 -5.68 8.16 -8.66
C ASN A 51 -5.10 7.40 -7.45
N TYR A 52 -5.88 7.39 -6.36
CA TYR A 52 -5.55 6.57 -5.19
C TYR A 52 -5.70 5.09 -5.50
N VAL A 53 -4.66 4.32 -5.22
CA VAL A 53 -4.67 2.87 -5.42
C VAL A 53 -5.37 2.21 -4.25
N GLN A 54 -6.24 1.26 -4.56
CA GLN A 54 -6.83 0.38 -3.55
C GLN A 54 -5.83 -0.69 -3.13
N TYR A 55 -5.78 -0.95 -1.83
CA TYR A 55 -4.94 -2.02 -1.31
C TYR A 55 -5.51 -3.39 -1.68
N PRO A 56 -4.64 -4.35 -2.05
CA PRO A 56 -5.08 -5.68 -2.42
C PRO A 56 -5.62 -6.46 -1.22
N GLU A 57 -6.63 -7.30 -1.45
CA GLU A 57 -7.18 -8.19 -0.43
C GLU A 57 -6.57 -9.59 -0.46
N ASN A 58 -5.89 -9.95 -1.57
CA ASN A 58 -5.31 -11.26 -1.80
C ASN A 58 -3.77 -11.21 -1.87
N ILE A 59 -3.12 -12.28 -1.42
CA ILE A 59 -1.65 -12.37 -1.38
C ILE A 59 -1.02 -12.28 -2.77
N LYS A 60 -1.70 -12.77 -3.81
CA LYS A 60 -1.21 -12.70 -5.19
C LYS A 60 -1.12 -11.25 -5.65
N GLU A 61 -2.23 -10.52 -5.51
CA GLU A 61 -2.31 -9.10 -5.85
C GLU A 61 -1.38 -8.26 -4.97
N ALA A 62 -1.18 -8.65 -3.70
CA ALA A 62 -0.24 -7.98 -2.80
C ALA A 62 1.21 -8.07 -3.27
N LYS A 63 1.63 -9.20 -3.84
CA LYS A 63 2.96 -9.32 -4.44
C LYS A 63 3.12 -8.37 -5.62
N GLU A 64 2.15 -8.37 -6.53
CA GLU A 64 2.14 -7.48 -7.71
C GLU A 64 2.13 -6.00 -7.29
N PHE A 65 1.35 -5.66 -6.28
CA PHE A 65 1.27 -4.31 -5.72
C PHE A 65 2.59 -3.86 -5.11
N VAL A 66 3.25 -4.72 -4.31
CA VAL A 66 4.53 -4.41 -3.69
C VAL A 66 5.58 -4.15 -4.77
N GLU A 67 5.66 -4.99 -5.80
CA GLU A 67 6.60 -4.79 -6.90
C GLU A 67 6.32 -3.51 -7.68
N LYS A 68 5.04 -3.21 -7.95
CA LYS A 68 4.61 -2.01 -8.68
C LYS A 68 4.89 -0.71 -7.92
N TYR A 69 4.70 -0.70 -6.60
CA TYR A 69 4.75 0.51 -5.78
C TYR A 69 5.87 0.53 -4.74
N LYS A 70 6.88 -0.33 -4.86
CA LYS A 70 8.02 -0.41 -3.93
C LYS A 70 8.69 0.93 -3.62
N GLU A 71 8.69 1.86 -4.58
CA GLU A 71 9.27 3.20 -4.43
C GLU A 71 8.47 4.11 -3.49
N GLN A 72 7.19 3.79 -3.27
CA GLN A 72 6.28 4.46 -2.34
C GLN A 72 6.15 3.71 -1.00
N ALA A 73 6.87 2.59 -0.82
CA ALA A 73 6.94 1.89 0.45
C ALA A 73 7.68 2.75 1.49
N GLN A 74 7.22 2.72 2.74
CA GLN A 74 8.01 3.30 3.83
C GLN A 74 9.23 2.42 4.04
N LYS A 75 10.40 3.04 4.23
CA LYS A 75 11.63 2.31 4.59
C LYS A 75 11.33 1.48 5.83
N VAL A 76 11.40 0.16 5.68
CA VAL A 76 11.50 -0.75 6.80
C VAL A 76 12.96 -0.60 7.26
N GLU A 77 13.18 0.22 8.30
CA GLU A 77 14.48 0.30 8.99
C GLU A 77 14.87 -1.05 9.62
#